data_AF-D3Q845-F1
#
_entry.id   AF-D3Q845-F1
#
_cell.length_a   1.000
_cell.length_b   1.000
_cell.length_c   1.000
_cell.angle_alpha   90.00
_cell.angle_beta   90.00
_cell.angle_gamma   90.00
#
_symmetry.space_group_name_H-M   'P 1'
#
loop_
_entity.id
_entity.type
_entity.pdbx_description
1 polymer ?
#
loop_
_entity_poly.entity_id
_entity_poly.type
_entity_poly.pdbx_seq_one_letter_code
_entity_poly.pdbx_strand_id
1 'polypeptide(L)'
;MIIGSPGQGWRGDLRADDPLMREGGLLVPVLSESDFYRCEDDGSEAMAALYPADQVWVEKPDEDSERKIAPRHLFERIVSTETPCVRYPVPASEMYGLVGRRVWHWRGGEFAFDLRCVTEAYENASGDIAVRVCPERDWYRWARTGKAPTMDEALIHLVWAEG
;
A
#
# COMPACT_ATOMS: atom_id res chain seq x y z
N MET A 1 -1.24 6.22 -3.01
CA MET A 1 -1.77 7.14 -4.05
C MET A 1 -2.84 6.43 -4.84
N ILE A 2 -3.90 7.13 -5.22
CA ILE A 2 -5.03 6.57 -5.96
C ILE A 2 -5.32 7.47 -7.17
N ILE A 3 -5.60 6.86 -8.32
CA ILE A 3 -6.22 7.54 -9.46
C ILE A 3 -7.58 6.94 -9.73
N GLY A 4 -8.46 7.69 -10.37
CA GLY A 4 -9.71 7.11 -10.84
C GLY A 4 -10.65 8.12 -11.45
N SER A 5 -11.84 7.63 -11.78
CA SER A 5 -12.91 8.44 -12.35
C SER A 5 -14.17 8.23 -11.50
N PRO A 6 -14.74 9.32 -10.93
CA PRO A 6 -15.98 9.26 -10.17
C PRO A 6 -17.07 8.47 -10.93
N GLY A 7 -17.76 7.58 -10.21
CA GLY A 7 -18.79 6.71 -10.77
C GLY A 7 -18.30 5.50 -11.57
N GLN A 8 -16.99 5.37 -11.83
CA GLN A 8 -16.43 4.26 -12.63
C GLN A 8 -15.53 3.34 -11.81
N GLY A 9 -14.59 3.89 -11.05
CA GLY A 9 -13.67 3.09 -10.24
C GLY A 9 -12.33 3.74 -9.95
N TRP A 10 -11.53 3.02 -9.16
CA TRP A 10 -10.29 3.49 -8.55
C TRP A 10 -9.15 2.50 -8.77
N ARG A 11 -7.93 3.01 -8.91
CA ARG A 11 -6.70 2.22 -9.01
C ARG A 11 -5.67 2.72 -8.00
N GLY A 12 -5.15 1.80 -7.19
CA GLY A 12 -4.05 2.04 -6.24
C GLY A 12 -2.73 1.40 -6.69
N ASP A 13 -1.79 1.24 -5.74
CA ASP A 13 -0.40 0.81 -5.96
C ASP A 13 0.36 1.74 -6.93
N LEU A 14 0.25 3.05 -6.66
CA LEU A 14 0.79 4.11 -7.50
C LEU A 14 1.72 5.03 -6.69
N ARG A 15 2.65 5.67 -7.40
CA ARG A 15 3.49 6.77 -6.91
C ARG A 15 3.25 7.97 -7.82
N ALA A 16 3.29 9.17 -7.26
CA ALA A 16 3.17 10.40 -8.02
C ALA A 16 4.33 11.34 -7.69
N ASP A 17 4.61 12.24 -8.61
CA ASP A 17 5.57 13.33 -8.45
C ASP A 17 4.84 14.68 -8.31
N ASP A 18 5.60 15.75 -8.12
CA ASP A 18 5.08 17.11 -8.02
C ASP A 18 4.23 17.47 -9.25
N PRO A 19 3.08 18.13 -9.05
CA PRO A 19 2.20 18.52 -10.13
C PRO A 19 2.85 19.61 -11.00
N LEU A 20 2.53 19.59 -12.29
CA LEU A 20 3.05 20.53 -13.29
C LEU A 20 1.93 21.19 -14.09
N MET A 21 2.16 22.43 -14.50
CA MET A 21 1.24 23.16 -15.38
C MET A 21 1.55 22.85 -16.84
N ARG A 22 0.56 22.36 -17.59
CA ARG A 22 0.68 22.10 -19.04
C ARG A 22 -0.65 22.36 -19.73
N GLU A 23 -0.60 23.04 -20.87
CA GLU A 23 -1.79 23.32 -21.70
C GLU A 23 -2.94 24.00 -20.92
N GLY A 24 -2.62 24.76 -19.88
CA GLY A 24 -3.59 25.45 -19.03
C GLY A 24 -4.22 24.60 -17.93
N GLY A 25 -3.83 23.33 -17.77
CA GLY A 25 -4.27 22.43 -16.70
C GLY A 25 -3.16 22.05 -15.73
N LEU A 26 -3.55 21.74 -14.50
CA LEU A 26 -2.66 21.13 -13.49
C LEU A 26 -2.68 19.61 -13.69
N LEU A 27 -1.53 19.06 -14.07
CA LEU A 27 -1.37 17.63 -14.32
C LEU A 27 -0.41 17.02 -13.29
N VAL A 28 -0.69 15.79 -12.87
CA VAL A 28 0.11 15.03 -11.93
C VAL A 28 0.76 13.85 -12.66
N PRO A 29 2.10 13.73 -12.67
CA PRO A 29 2.79 12.54 -13.14
C PRO A 29 2.52 11.36 -12.20
N VAL A 30 2.03 10.25 -12.73
CA VAL A 30 1.72 9.04 -11.95
C VAL A 30 2.34 7.79 -12.60
N LEU A 31 2.90 6.92 -11.76
CA LEU A 31 3.55 5.66 -12.12
C LEU A 31 3.03 4.52 -11.25
N SER A 32 3.15 3.29 -11.74
CA SER A 32 2.99 2.12 -10.87
C SER A 32 4.14 2.03 -9.87
N GLU A 33 3.90 1.51 -8.66
CA GLU A 33 4.98 1.24 -7.70
C GLU A 33 6.06 0.32 -8.31
N SER A 34 5.66 -0.67 -9.10
CA SER A 34 6.59 -1.56 -9.81
C SER A 34 7.55 -0.82 -10.74
N ASP A 35 7.03 0.14 -11.52
CA ASP A 35 7.82 0.95 -12.44
C ASP A 35 8.70 1.95 -11.69
N PHE A 36 8.16 2.56 -10.64
CA PHE A 36 8.91 3.44 -9.75
C PHE A 36 10.14 2.71 -9.19
N TYR A 37 9.96 1.55 -8.54
CA TYR A 37 11.08 0.79 -7.99
C TYR A 37 12.02 0.24 -9.06
N ARG A 38 11.51 -0.09 -10.25
CA ARG A 38 12.38 -0.46 -11.38
C ARG A 38 13.34 0.67 -11.73
N CYS A 39 12.79 1.88 -11.87
CA CYS A 39 13.57 3.04 -12.26
C CYS A 39 14.58 3.44 -11.19
N GLU A 40 14.21 3.34 -9.91
CA GLU A 40 15.11 3.53 -8.78
C GLU A 40 16.24 2.48 -8.72
N ASP A 41 15.96 1.22 -9.06
CA ASP A 41 16.98 0.16 -9.14
C ASP A 41 17.94 0.38 -10.32
N ASP A 42 17.39 0.75 -11.48
CA ASP A 42 18.13 0.92 -12.74
C ASP A 42 18.86 2.28 -12.84
N GLY A 43 18.51 3.25 -11.98
CA GLY A 43 18.97 4.64 -12.08
C GLY A 43 18.45 5.34 -13.34
N SER A 44 17.28 4.93 -13.85
CA SER A 44 16.68 5.44 -15.09
C SER A 44 15.54 6.41 -14.82
N GLU A 45 15.26 7.33 -15.75
CA GLU A 45 14.04 8.14 -15.68
C GLU A 45 12.79 7.33 -16.04
N ALA A 46 11.75 7.49 -15.24
CA ALA A 46 10.46 6.87 -15.45
C ALA A 46 9.57 7.74 -16.36
N MET A 47 8.91 7.12 -17.32
CA MET A 47 7.96 7.81 -18.18
C MET A 47 6.56 7.74 -17.55
N ALA A 48 6.25 8.74 -16.72
CA ALA A 48 4.98 8.83 -16.01
C ALA A 48 3.81 9.22 -16.93
N ALA A 49 2.65 8.61 -16.69
CA ALA A 49 1.41 9.07 -17.31
C ALA A 49 0.94 10.34 -16.59
N LEU A 50 0.45 11.33 -17.34
CA LEU A 50 -0.06 12.58 -16.79
C LEU A 50 -1.57 12.50 -16.59
N TYR A 51 -2.03 12.74 -15.37
CA TYR A 51 -3.46 12.79 -15.03
C TYR A 51 -3.85 14.20 -14.59
N PRO A 52 -5.06 14.67 -14.94
CA PRO A 52 -5.64 15.86 -14.33
C PRO A 52 -5.65 15.75 -12.79
N ALA A 53 -5.33 16.83 -12.10
CA ALA A 53 -5.24 16.82 -10.63
C ALA A 53 -6.56 16.45 -9.92
N ASP A 54 -7.71 16.69 -10.56
CA ASP A 54 -9.03 16.29 -10.06
C ASP A 54 -9.32 14.79 -10.22
N GLN A 55 -8.42 14.04 -10.87
CA GLN A 55 -8.44 12.57 -10.99
C GLN A 55 -7.39 11.88 -10.12
N VAL A 56 -6.75 12.60 -9.21
CA VAL A 56 -5.68 12.08 -8.35
C VAL A 56 -6.01 12.34 -6.88
N TRP A 57 -5.92 11.28 -6.07
CA TRP A 57 -6.17 11.31 -4.63
C TRP A 57 -4.93 10.86 -3.87
N VAL A 58 -4.49 11.71 -2.94
CA VAL A 58 -3.35 11.46 -2.07
C VAL A 58 -3.86 10.93 -0.74
N GLU A 59 -3.36 9.76 -0.34
CA GLU A 59 -3.58 9.22 1.01
C GLU A 59 -2.73 10.03 1.99
N LYS A 60 -3.37 10.57 3.03
CA LYS A 60 -2.70 11.28 4.11
C LYS A 60 -3.00 10.59 5.44
N PRO A 61 -2.04 10.56 6.38
CA PRO A 61 -2.33 10.16 7.75
C PRO A 61 -3.47 11.01 8.32
N ASP A 62 -4.42 10.37 9.02
CA ASP A 62 -5.45 11.08 9.79
C ASP A 62 -4.81 11.58 11.09
N GLU A 63 -4.55 12.89 11.19
CA GLU A 63 -3.90 13.52 12.36
C GLU A 63 -4.79 13.50 13.61
N ASP A 64 -6.12 13.41 13.44
CA ASP A 64 -7.14 13.41 14.50
C ASP A 64 -7.56 11.99 14.93
N SER A 65 -6.79 10.97 14.56
CA SER A 65 -7.17 9.56 14.65
C SER A 65 -7.44 9.09 16.10
N GLU A 66 -8.69 9.21 16.56
CA GLU A 66 -9.31 8.12 17.34
C GLU A 66 -9.11 6.82 16.57
N ARG A 67 -8.83 5.69 17.25
CA ARG A 67 -8.58 4.38 16.61
C ARG A 67 -9.79 3.93 15.78
N LYS A 68 -9.89 4.39 14.53
CA LYS A 68 -10.92 3.98 13.58
C LYS A 68 -10.50 2.66 12.95
N ILE A 69 -11.15 1.59 13.38
CA ILE A 69 -11.04 0.27 12.74
C ILE A 69 -12.13 0.17 11.66
N ALA A 70 -11.88 -0.61 10.61
CA ALA A 70 -12.87 -0.87 9.57
C ALA A 70 -14.22 -1.32 10.18
N PRO A 71 -15.36 -0.78 9.72
CA PRO A 71 -16.67 -1.27 10.14
C PRO A 71 -16.84 -2.75 9.81
N ARG A 72 -17.42 -3.53 10.72
CA ARG A 72 -17.53 -4.98 10.56
C ARG A 72 -18.69 -5.38 9.66
N HIS A 73 -19.77 -4.61 9.64
CA HIS A 73 -20.98 -4.97 8.92
C HIS A 73 -20.95 -4.46 7.47
N LEU A 74 -21.43 -5.26 6.52
CA LEU A 74 -21.42 -4.91 5.09
C LEU A 74 -22.12 -3.57 4.82
N PHE A 75 -23.27 -3.32 5.44
CA PHE A 75 -24.02 -2.08 5.24
C PHE A 75 -23.25 -0.82 5.68
N GLU A 76 -22.39 -0.95 6.69
CA GLU A 76 -21.51 0.13 7.15
C GLU A 76 -20.27 0.31 6.25
N ARG A 77 -19.96 -0.70 5.43
CA ARG A 77 -18.86 -0.68 4.45
C ARG A 77 -19.30 -0.27 3.04
N ILE A 78 -20.57 0.08 2.84
CA ILE A 78 -21.03 0.61 1.56
C ILE A 78 -20.40 1.98 1.36
N VAL A 79 -19.68 2.15 0.25
CA VAL A 79 -18.94 3.37 -0.09
C VAL A 79 -19.63 4.15 -1.21
N SER A 80 -19.35 5.45 -1.28
CA SER A 80 -19.66 6.26 -2.45
C SER A 80 -18.81 5.82 -3.65
N THR A 81 -19.38 5.88 -4.86
CA THR A 81 -18.64 5.70 -6.11
C THR A 81 -17.96 6.99 -6.57
N GLU A 82 -18.26 8.13 -5.94
CA GLU A 82 -17.75 9.44 -6.34
C GLU A 82 -16.38 9.77 -5.74
N THR A 83 -15.97 9.03 -4.70
CA THR A 83 -14.67 9.20 -4.04
C THR A 83 -14.02 7.83 -3.78
N PRO A 84 -12.69 7.75 -3.71
CA PRO A 84 -12.01 6.53 -3.26
C PRO A 84 -12.52 6.06 -1.90
N CYS A 85 -12.49 4.75 -1.67
CA CYS A 85 -12.80 4.21 -0.35
C CYS A 85 -11.72 4.61 0.67
N VAL A 86 -12.16 4.83 1.91
CA VAL A 86 -11.23 5.00 3.03
C VAL A 86 -10.62 3.64 3.35
N ARG A 87 -9.28 3.60 3.42
CA ARG A 87 -8.53 2.40 3.81
C ARG A 87 -8.23 2.47 5.30
N TYR A 88 -8.71 1.48 6.04
CA TYR A 88 -8.48 1.38 7.48
C TYR A 88 -7.33 0.40 7.74
N PRO A 89 -6.48 0.67 8.75
CA PRO A 89 -5.56 -0.35 9.24
C PRO A 89 -6.39 -1.49 9.86
N VAL A 90 -6.11 -2.72 9.46
CA VAL A 90 -6.75 -3.93 9.99
C VAL A 90 -5.68 -4.79 10.66
N PRO A 91 -5.88 -5.30 11.89
CA PRO A 91 -4.95 -6.25 12.49
C PRO A 91 -4.74 -7.43 11.54
N ALA A 92 -3.50 -7.82 11.27
CA ALA A 92 -3.21 -8.92 10.34
C ALA A 92 -3.84 -10.24 10.80
N SER A 93 -4.04 -10.41 12.11
CA SER A 93 -4.73 -11.57 12.70
C SER A 93 -6.22 -11.67 12.36
N GLU A 94 -6.85 -10.58 11.89
CA GLU A 94 -8.26 -10.55 11.48
C GLU A 94 -8.43 -10.70 9.95
N MET A 95 -7.34 -10.85 9.19
CA MET A 95 -7.35 -10.83 7.74
C MET A 95 -6.92 -12.18 7.14
N TYR A 96 -7.62 -12.59 6.08
CA TYR A 96 -7.20 -13.68 5.19
C TYR A 96 -6.54 -13.11 3.93
N GLY A 97 -5.62 -13.87 3.34
CA GLY A 97 -4.95 -13.47 2.10
C GLY A 97 -3.98 -12.32 2.36
N LEU A 98 -3.02 -12.56 3.25
CA LEU A 98 -2.00 -11.59 3.63
C LEU A 98 -0.93 -11.45 2.56
N VAL A 99 -0.61 -12.52 1.82
CA VAL A 99 0.46 -12.49 0.82
C VAL A 99 0.28 -11.35 -0.18
N GLY A 100 1.32 -10.53 -0.34
CA GLY A 100 1.38 -9.38 -1.22
C GLY A 100 0.74 -8.10 -0.69
N ARG A 101 -0.01 -8.14 0.43
CA ARG A 101 -0.61 -6.93 1.01
C ARG A 101 0.44 -6.02 1.62
N ARG A 102 0.19 -4.71 1.54
CA ARG A 102 0.93 -3.68 2.29
C ARG A 102 0.65 -3.85 3.77
N VAL A 103 1.71 -3.83 4.57
CA VAL A 103 1.63 -4.01 6.02
C VAL A 103 2.50 -2.99 6.74
N TRP A 104 2.10 -2.70 7.98
CA TRP A 104 2.87 -1.96 8.96
C TRP A 104 3.24 -2.91 10.09
N HIS A 105 4.49 -2.84 10.55
CA HIS A 105 5.00 -3.68 11.63
C HIS A 105 5.44 -2.80 12.81
N TRP A 106 4.82 -2.96 13.96
CA TRP A 106 5.21 -2.28 15.18
C TRP A 106 6.51 -2.86 15.75
N ARG A 107 7.56 -2.04 15.83
CA ARG A 107 8.89 -2.42 16.34
C ARG A 107 9.22 -1.63 17.61
N GLY A 108 8.50 -1.91 18.69
CA GLY A 108 8.90 -1.49 20.05
C GLY A 108 9.06 0.01 20.26
N GLY A 109 8.35 0.85 19.51
CA GLY A 109 8.41 2.31 19.62
C GLY A 109 8.04 3.05 18.34
N GLU A 110 8.18 2.40 17.19
CA GLU A 110 7.82 2.95 15.89
C GLU A 110 7.18 1.90 14.97
N PHE A 111 6.45 2.37 13.96
CA PHE A 111 5.98 1.52 12.87
C PHE A 111 6.99 1.50 11.74
N ALA A 112 7.43 0.31 11.36
CA ALA A 112 8.04 0.08 10.06
C ALA A 112 6.93 0.06 9.00
N PHE A 113 7.12 0.84 7.93
CA PHE A 113 6.23 0.98 6.78
C PHE A 113 6.95 0.56 5.49
N ASP A 114 6.26 0.66 4.35
CA ASP A 114 6.74 0.18 3.05
C ASP A 114 7.17 -1.30 3.09
N LEU A 115 6.37 -2.12 3.78
CA LEU A 115 6.52 -3.57 3.84
C LEU A 115 5.37 -4.26 3.11
N ARG A 116 5.67 -5.43 2.54
CA ARG A 116 4.66 -6.36 2.03
C ARG A 116 4.77 -7.72 2.71
N CYS A 117 3.62 -8.35 2.96
CA CYS A 117 3.60 -9.69 3.51
C CYS A 117 4.02 -10.72 2.45
N VAL A 118 4.89 -11.65 2.80
CA VAL A 118 5.41 -12.70 1.92
C VAL A 118 4.74 -14.04 2.17
N THR A 119 4.18 -14.24 3.37
CA THR A 119 3.50 -15.48 3.76
C THR A 119 2.11 -15.18 4.33
N GLU A 120 1.26 -16.20 4.35
CA GLU A 120 0.16 -16.24 5.30
C GLU A 120 0.68 -16.43 6.73
N ALA A 121 -0.22 -16.35 7.71
CA ALA A 121 0.09 -16.63 9.11
C ALA A 121 0.59 -18.07 9.29
N TYR A 122 1.66 -18.24 10.07
CA TYR A 122 2.22 -19.54 10.43
C TYR A 122 2.69 -19.56 11.89
N GLU A 123 2.83 -20.76 12.45
CA GLU A 123 3.45 -20.96 13.75
C GLU A 123 4.98 -21.07 13.58
N ASN A 124 5.74 -20.22 14.26
CA ASN A 124 7.21 -20.20 14.17
C ASN A 124 7.85 -21.26 15.08
N ALA A 125 9.19 -21.32 15.08
CA ALA A 125 9.93 -22.30 15.89
C ALA A 125 9.75 -22.14 17.41
N SER A 126 9.27 -20.98 17.87
CA SER A 126 8.99 -20.68 19.28
C SER A 126 7.54 -21.02 19.67
N GLY A 127 6.69 -21.42 18.72
CA GLY A 127 5.26 -21.64 18.93
C GLY A 127 4.40 -20.37 18.83
N ASP A 128 4.97 -19.23 18.40
CA ASP A 128 4.24 -17.98 18.22
C ASP A 128 3.64 -17.90 16.80
N ILE A 129 2.51 -17.19 16.68
CA ILE A 129 1.92 -16.90 15.36
C ILE A 129 2.64 -15.70 14.72
N ALA A 130 3.22 -15.92 13.57
CA ALA A 130 4.03 -14.95 12.84
C ALA A 130 3.67 -14.90 11.35
N VAL A 131 4.21 -13.88 10.69
CA VAL A 131 4.24 -13.72 9.23
C VAL A 131 5.65 -13.32 8.81
N ARG A 132 6.02 -13.57 7.55
CA ARG A 132 7.21 -12.97 6.95
C ARG A 132 6.83 -11.74 6.17
N VAL A 133 7.58 -10.67 6.36
CA VAL A 133 7.45 -9.42 5.63
C VAL A 133 8.73 -9.09 4.91
N CYS A 134 8.66 -8.36 3.82
CA CYS A 134 9.83 -7.82 3.13
C CYS A 134 9.62 -6.34 2.79
N PRO A 135 10.70 -5.57 2.56
CA PRO A 135 10.58 -4.25 1.96
C PRO A 135 9.81 -4.31 0.62
N GLU A 136 8.98 -3.31 0.37
CA GLU A 136 8.18 -3.21 -0.85
C GLU A 136 9.05 -3.19 -2.12
N ARG A 137 10.19 -2.48 -2.06
CA ARG A 137 11.19 -2.50 -3.13
C ARG A 137 11.66 -3.92 -3.45
N ASP A 138 11.92 -4.72 -2.41
CA ASP A 138 12.37 -6.10 -2.54
C ASP A 138 11.27 -7.00 -3.12
N TRP A 139 9.99 -6.74 -2.78
CA TRP A 139 8.83 -7.43 -3.35
C TRP A 139 8.75 -7.23 -4.88
N TYR A 140 8.82 -5.98 -5.35
CA TYR A 140 8.77 -5.69 -6.79
C TYR A 140 10.03 -6.14 -7.54
N ARG A 141 11.21 -6.03 -6.91
CA ARG A 141 12.44 -6.60 -7.47
C ARG A 141 12.32 -8.11 -7.65
N TRP A 142 11.74 -8.81 -6.67
CA TRP A 142 11.54 -10.26 -6.74
C TRP A 142 10.64 -10.63 -7.93
N ALA A 143 9.50 -9.97 -8.06
CA ALA A 143 8.55 -10.21 -9.17
C ALA A 143 9.20 -10.06 -10.56
N ARG A 144 10.15 -9.13 -10.72
CA ARG A 144 10.79 -8.83 -12.00
C ARG A 144 12.06 -9.66 -12.28
N THR A 145 12.82 -9.99 -11.25
CA THR A 145 14.15 -10.63 -11.39
C THR A 145 14.17 -12.11 -11.02
N GLY A 146 13.14 -12.60 -10.32
CA GLY A 146 13.10 -13.94 -9.74
C GLY A 146 14.00 -14.13 -8.50
N LYS A 147 14.79 -13.12 -8.11
CA LYS A 147 15.63 -13.18 -6.89
C LYS A 147 14.78 -12.97 -5.64
N ALA A 148 14.77 -13.95 -4.75
CA ALA A 148 14.01 -13.90 -3.50
C ALA A 148 14.33 -12.64 -2.66
N PRO A 149 13.34 -12.06 -1.97
CA PRO A 149 13.51 -10.85 -1.17
C PRO A 149 14.21 -11.16 0.15
N THR A 150 14.75 -10.12 0.78
CA THR A 150 15.12 -10.21 2.20
C THR A 150 13.84 -10.24 3.03
N MET A 151 13.74 -11.18 3.95
CA MET A 151 12.53 -11.37 4.77
C MET A 151 12.85 -11.22 6.25
N ASP A 152 11.98 -10.50 6.95
CA ASP A 152 11.95 -10.43 8.41
C ASP A 152 10.72 -11.19 8.92
N GLU A 153 10.87 -11.91 10.03
CA GLU A 153 9.73 -12.47 10.75
C GLU A 153 9.10 -11.39 11.65
N ALA A 154 7.77 -11.31 11.64
CA ALA A 154 6.99 -10.39 12.45
C ALA A 154 5.88 -11.15 13.17
N LEU A 155 5.76 -10.97 14.49
CA LEU A 155 4.66 -11.56 15.26
C LEU A 155 3.34 -10.94 14.80
N ILE A 156 2.34 -11.78 14.52
CA ILE A 156 1.12 -11.33 13.83
C ILE A 156 0.36 -10.24 14.60
N HIS A 157 0.40 -10.27 15.93
CA HIS A 157 -0.27 -9.30 16.79
C HIS A 157 0.41 -7.92 16.80
N LEU A 158 1.59 -7.80 16.17
CA LEU A 158 2.31 -6.54 15.96
C LEU A 158 2.22 -6.05 14.51
N VAL A 159 1.44 -6.74 13.66
CA VAL A 159 1.31 -6.43 12.24
C VAL A 159 -0.10 -5.94 11.92
N TRP A 160 -0.18 -4.86 11.15
CA TRP A 160 -1.41 -4.30 10.62
C TRP A 160 -1.32 -4.31 9.10
N ALA A 161 -2.40 -4.70 8.44
CA ALA A 161 -2.50 -4.70 6.99
C ALA A 161 -3.42 -3.59 6.51
N GLU A 162 -3.21 -3.17 5.27
CA GLU A 162 -4.13 -2.30 4.57
C GLU A 162 -5.45 -3.06 4.25
N GLY A 163 -6.57 -2.44 4.65
CA GLY A 163 -7.94 -2.96 4.48
C GLY A 163 -8.53 -2.82 3.09
#